data_AF-A0A3M1CVX2-F1
#
_entry.id   AF-A0A3M1CVX2-F1
#
_cell.length_a   1.000
_cell.length_b   1.000
_cell.length_c   1.000
_cell.angle_alpha   90.00
_cell.angle_beta   90.00
_cell.angle_gamma   90.00
#
_symmetry.space_group_name_H-M   'P 1'
#
loop_
_entity.id
_entity.type
_entity.pdbx_description
1 polymer ?
#
loop_
_entity_poly.entity_id
_entity_poly.type
_entity_poly.pdbx_seq_one_letter_code
_entity_poly.pdbx_strand_id
1 'polypeptide(L)'
;YLFLNFEPFREKLKARGITDSKTLCERLLQDTGAALLPGEVFGRNCEELTARLAYVDFDGAAALAASNDIPLAEELPAEFADRYCGRVIEAAKRIAMWVAE
;
A
#
# COMPACT_ATOMS: atom_id res chain seq x y z
N TYR A 1 -2.92 7.84 -5.48
CA TYR A 1 -2.37 7.64 -4.12
C TYR A 1 -3.49 7.21 -3.19
N LEU A 2 -3.20 6.32 -2.24
CA LEU A 2 -4.15 5.96 -1.18
C LEU A 2 -3.69 6.54 0.15
N PHE A 3 -4.64 6.98 0.97
CA PHE A 3 -4.38 7.37 2.35
C PHE A 3 -4.99 6.30 3.26
N LEU A 4 -4.13 5.40 3.72
CA LEU A 4 -4.54 4.21 4.46
C LEU A 4 -4.78 4.57 5.92
N ASN A 5 -5.84 4.00 6.48
CA ASN A 5 -6.22 4.18 7.87
C ASN A 5 -6.05 2.86 8.64
N PHE A 6 -5.10 2.83 9.57
CA PHE A 6 -4.80 1.67 10.43
C PHE A 6 -5.43 1.80 11.83
N GLU A 7 -6.19 2.87 12.11
CA GLU A 7 -6.93 3.04 13.38
C GLU A 7 -7.76 1.82 13.80
N PRO A 8 -8.45 1.10 12.89
CA PRO A 8 -9.19 -0.11 13.27
C PRO A 8 -8.33 -1.20 13.93
N PHE A 9 -7.00 -1.13 13.78
CA PHE A 9 -6.03 -2.08 14.31
C PHE A 9 -5.19 -1.52 15.47
N ARG A 10 -5.58 -0.34 16.02
CA ARG A 10 -4.81 0.38 17.05
C ARG A 10 -4.38 -0.49 18.22
N GLU A 11 -5.28 -1.27 18.80
CA GLU A 11 -4.94 -2.09 19.98
C GLU A 11 -3.92 -3.20 19.65
N LYS A 12 -4.03 -3.83 18.47
CA LYS A 12 -3.05 -4.82 18.00
C LYS A 12 -1.68 -4.20 17.74
N LEU A 13 -1.67 -3.06 17.05
CA LEU A 13 -0.44 -2.33 16.73
C LEU A 13 0.23 -1.80 18.00
N LYS A 14 -0.55 -1.32 18.97
CA LYS A 14 -0.06 -0.88 20.28
C LYS A 14 0.59 -2.02 21.06
N ALA A 15 0.03 -3.23 21.03
CA ALA A 15 0.65 -4.42 21.63
C ALA A 15 2.02 -4.77 21.02
N ARG A 16 2.28 -4.32 19.78
CA ARG A 16 3.57 -4.45 19.08
C ARG A 16 4.49 -3.23 19.29
N GLY A 17 4.12 -2.30 20.16
CA GLY A 17 4.86 -1.07 20.43
C GLY A 17 4.71 0.01 19.35
N ILE A 18 3.66 -0.06 18.52
CA ILE A 18 3.40 0.90 17.44
C ILE A 18 2.29 1.84 17.91
N THR A 19 2.64 3.10 18.19
CA THR A 19 1.71 4.10 18.74
C THR A 19 1.59 5.38 17.91
N ASP A 20 2.43 5.52 16.88
CA ASP A 20 2.49 6.70 16.02
C ASP A 20 2.76 6.31 14.55
N SER A 21 2.44 7.22 13.62
CA SER A 21 2.54 6.97 12.18
C SER A 21 3.97 6.76 11.66
N LYS A 22 4.99 7.29 12.35
CA LYS A 22 6.38 7.10 11.98
C LYS A 22 6.83 5.68 12.30
N THR A 23 6.64 5.27 13.55
CA THR A 23 6.93 3.92 14.02
C THR A 23 6.14 2.89 13.19
N LEU A 24 4.89 3.18 12.84
CA LEU A 24 4.08 2.35 11.94
C LEU A 24 4.78 2.12 10.59
N CYS A 25 5.21 3.19 9.91
CA CYS A 25 5.84 3.07 8.60
C CYS A 25 7.23 2.41 8.67
N GLU A 26 8.01 2.69 9.71
CA GLU A 26 9.32 2.07 9.93
C GLU A 26 9.20 0.56 10.15
N ARG A 27 8.27 0.12 11.01
CA ARG A 27 8.02 -1.30 11.27
C ARG A 27 7.48 -2.02 10.04
N LEU A 28 6.51 -1.42 9.35
CA LEU A 28 5.94 -1.98 8.14
C LEU A 28 7.02 -2.16 7.06
N LEU A 29 7.91 -1.19 6.88
CA LEU A 29 9.04 -1.31 5.95
C LEU A 29 10.00 -2.43 6.34
N GLN A 30 10.38 -2.52 7.62
CA GLN A 30 11.30 -3.55 8.12
C GLN A 30 10.72 -4.97 7.93
N ASP A 31 9.44 -5.15 8.23
CA ASP A 31 8.82 -6.48 8.26
C ASP A 31 8.35 -6.93 6.87
N THR A 32 7.92 -6.01 5.99
CA THR A 32 7.29 -6.35 4.70
C THR A 32 8.11 -5.96 3.48
N GLY A 33 9.04 -5.02 3.63
CA GLY A 33 9.75 -4.36 2.53
C GLY A 33 8.96 -3.25 1.82
N ALA A 34 7.71 -2.98 2.22
CA ALA A 34 6.90 -1.94 1.61
C ALA A 34 7.13 -0.57 2.28
N ALA A 35 7.45 0.45 1.47
CA ALA A 35 7.67 1.81 1.96
C ALA A 35 6.39 2.65 1.85
N LEU A 36 5.99 3.28 2.95
CA LEU A 36 4.90 4.25 3.01
C LEU A 36 5.38 5.55 3.66
N LEU A 37 4.64 6.64 3.47
CA LEU A 37 4.91 7.91 4.13
C LEU A 37 3.97 8.10 5.33
N PRO A 38 4.50 8.40 6.53
CA PRO A 38 3.71 8.62 7.73
C PRO A 38 2.65 9.72 7.55
N GLY A 39 1.49 9.58 8.16
CA GLY A 39 0.44 10.61 8.15
C GLY A 39 0.91 11.95 8.71
N GLU A 40 1.82 11.94 9.69
CA GLU A 40 2.34 13.16 10.32
C GLU A 40 3.03 14.13 9.34
N VAL A 41 3.70 13.62 8.30
CA VAL A 41 4.38 14.48 7.30
C VAL A 41 3.39 15.18 6.37
N PHE A 42 2.10 14.85 6.48
CA PHE A 42 0.97 15.51 5.81
C PHE A 42 0.11 16.32 6.78
N GLY A 43 0.58 16.57 8.01
CA GLY A 43 -0.11 17.40 9.01
C GLY A 43 -1.21 16.68 9.80
N ARG A 44 -1.25 15.34 9.77
CA ARG A 44 -2.08 14.56 10.70
C ARG A 44 -1.44 14.54 12.09
N ASN A 45 -2.23 14.20 13.10
CA ASN A 45 -1.69 13.97 14.45
C ASN A 45 -0.68 12.82 14.39
N CYS A 46 0.46 12.93 15.08
CA CYS A 46 1.51 11.90 15.06
C CYS A 46 1.01 10.55 15.58
N GLU A 47 0.11 10.55 16.57
CA GLU A 47 -0.50 9.34 17.14
C GLU A 47 -1.58 8.73 16.24
N GLU A 48 -2.00 9.45 15.19
CA GLU A 48 -2.95 8.93 14.22
C GLU A 48 -2.24 7.93 13.30
N LEU A 49 -2.72 6.69 13.28
CA LEU A 49 -2.13 5.58 12.55
C LEU A 49 -2.58 5.62 11.08
N THR A 50 -2.22 6.70 10.38
CA THR A 50 -2.45 6.84 8.94
C THR A 50 -1.13 6.88 8.17
N ALA A 51 -1.17 6.45 6.91
CA ALA A 51 -0.01 6.51 6.02
C ALA A 51 -0.42 6.67 4.56
N ARG A 52 0.42 7.34 3.76
CA ARG A 52 0.21 7.49 2.32
C ARG A 52 0.96 6.40 1.56
N LEU A 53 0.22 5.64 0.75
CA LEU A 53 0.74 4.62 -0.16
C LEU A 53 0.81 5.16 -1.60
N ALA A 54 1.98 5.01 -2.21
CA ALA A 54 2.19 5.18 -3.65
C ALA A 54 2.16 3.80 -4.32
N TYR A 55 1.21 3.57 -5.22
CA TYR A 55 1.05 2.30 -5.95
C TYR A 55 1.62 2.38 -7.37
N VAL A 56 2.75 3.08 -7.53
CA VAL A 56 3.34 3.45 -8.83
C VAL A 56 4.58 2.61 -9.18
N ASP A 57 4.92 1.60 -8.38
CA ASP A 57 6.11 0.75 -8.61
C ASP A 57 5.85 -0.34 -9.66
N PHE A 58 5.54 0.09 -10.88
CA PHE A 58 5.33 -0.79 -12.04
C PHE A 58 5.70 -0.06 -13.34
N ASP A 59 5.90 -0.82 -14.41
CA ASP A 59 6.17 -0.25 -15.73
C ASP A 59 4.87 0.24 -16.37
N GLY A 60 4.56 1.52 -16.15
CA GLY A 60 3.37 2.15 -16.70
C GLY A 60 3.36 2.23 -18.23
N ALA A 61 4.53 2.29 -18.88
CA ALA A 61 4.61 2.32 -20.34
C ALA A 61 4.26 0.95 -20.92
N ALA A 62 4.81 -0.12 -20.35
CA ALA A 62 4.48 -1.49 -20.74
C ALA A 62 2.99 -1.81 -20.47
N ALA A 63 2.46 -1.41 -19.31
CA ALA A 63 1.04 -1.60 -18.98
C ALA A 63 0.14 -0.84 -19.98
N LEU A 64 0.43 0.43 -20.26
CA LEU A 64 -0.35 1.22 -21.21
C LEU A 64 -0.30 0.64 -22.62
N ALA A 65 0.89 0.24 -23.10
CA ALA A 65 1.04 -0.39 -24.41
C ALA A 65 0.20 -1.67 -24.51
N ALA A 66 0.26 -2.53 -23.49
CA ALA A 66 -0.53 -3.76 -23.44
C ALA A 66 -2.04 -3.52 -23.38
N SER A 67 -2.49 -2.41 -22.78
CA SER A 67 -3.91 -2.06 -22.76
C SER A 67 -4.46 -1.63 -24.12
N ASN A 68 -3.61 -1.17 -25.05
CA ASN A 68 -4.06 -0.72 -26.38
C ASN A 68 -4.58 -1.86 -27.26
N ASP A 69 -4.17 -3.10 -26.98
CA ASP A 69 -4.65 -4.29 -27.68
C ASP A 69 -6.04 -4.74 -27.17
N ILE A 70 -6.56 -4.09 -26.13
CA ILE A 70 -7.88 -4.38 -25.53
C ILE A 70 -8.86 -3.29 -25.95
N PRO A 71 -10.02 -3.63 -26.53
CA PRO A 71 -11.04 -2.65 -26.90
C PRO A 71 -11.50 -1.83 -25.69
N LEU A 72 -11.70 -0.53 -25.88
CA LEU A 72 -12.13 0.39 -24.81
C LEU A 72 -13.48 0.01 -24.17
N ALA A 73 -14.33 -0.73 -24.90
CA ALA A 73 -15.62 -1.21 -24.41
C ALA A 73 -15.52 -2.46 -23.52
N GLU A 74 -14.34 -3.07 -23.43
CA GLU A 74 -14.06 -4.26 -22.64
C GLU A 74 -13.28 -3.88 -21.38
N GLU A 75 -13.53 -4.61 -20.29
CA GLU A 75 -12.72 -4.49 -19.08
C GLU A 75 -11.36 -5.14 -19.31
N LEU A 76 -10.33 -4.64 -18.61
CA LEU A 76 -9.04 -5.32 -18.58
C LEU A 76 -9.23 -6.72 -17.94
N PRO A 77 -8.60 -7.78 -18.50
CA PRO A 77 -8.64 -9.11 -17.91
C PRO A 77 -8.19 -9.11 -16.45
N ALA A 78 -8.74 -10.02 -15.65
CA ALA A 78 -8.44 -10.11 -14.22
C ALA A 78 -6.92 -10.24 -13.94
N GLU A 79 -6.21 -10.96 -14.81
CA GLU A 79 -4.77 -11.22 -14.69
C GLU A 79 -3.90 -10.03 -15.13
N PHE A 80 -4.49 -8.99 -15.71
CA PHE A 80 -3.75 -7.83 -16.23
C PHE A 80 -2.98 -7.12 -15.11
N ALA A 81 -3.63 -6.87 -13.98
CA ALA A 81 -3.02 -6.23 -12.83
C ALA A 81 -1.92 -7.10 -12.20
N ASP A 82 -2.12 -8.42 -12.13
CA ASP A 82 -1.09 -9.33 -11.63
C ASP A 82 0.14 -9.36 -12.55
N ARG A 83 -0.07 -9.31 -13.87
CA ARG A 83 1.01 -9.34 -14.86
C ARG A 83 1.81 -8.04 -14.90
N TYR A 84 1.14 -6.88 -14.93
CA TYR A 84 1.82 -5.60 -15.13
C TYR A 84 2.07 -4.82 -13.84
N CYS A 85 1.30 -5.07 -12.78
CA CYS A 85 1.40 -4.38 -11.49
C CYS A 85 1.75 -5.33 -10.33
N GLY A 86 2.28 -6.52 -10.62
CA GLY A 86 2.47 -7.60 -9.64
C GLY A 86 3.24 -7.21 -8.38
N ARG A 87 4.28 -6.36 -8.49
CA ARG A 87 5.03 -5.85 -7.31
C ARG A 87 4.16 -5.02 -6.36
N VAL A 88 3.30 -4.17 -6.93
CA VAL A 88 2.34 -3.35 -6.16
C VAL A 88 1.30 -4.22 -5.48
N ILE A 89 0.77 -5.23 -6.19
CA ILE A 89 -0.22 -6.16 -5.66
C ILE A 89 0.38 -7.00 -4.53
N GLU A 90 1.60 -7.50 -4.69
CA GLU A 90 2.32 -8.26 -3.68
C GLU A 90 2.58 -7.41 -2.42
N ALA A 91 3.04 -6.17 -2.59
CA ALA A 91 3.21 -5.25 -1.47
C ALA A 91 1.90 -5.01 -0.71
N ALA A 92 0.79 -4.80 -1.43
CA ALA A 92 -0.52 -4.62 -0.81
C ALA A 92 -0.98 -5.86 -0.01
N LYS A 93 -0.75 -7.06 -0.54
CA LYS A 93 -1.04 -8.33 0.15
C LYS A 93 -0.21 -8.46 1.43
N ARG A 94 1.10 -8.19 1.37
CA ARG A 94 1.98 -8.23 2.55
C ARG A 94 1.56 -7.24 3.63
N ILE A 95 1.17 -6.02 3.25
CA ILE A 95 0.64 -5.04 4.20
C ILE A 95 -0.63 -5.57 4.86
N ALA A 96 -1.58 -6.11 4.07
CA ALA A 96 -2.84 -6.62 4.61
C ALA A 96 -2.62 -7.78 5.59
N MET A 97 -1.71 -8.71 5.27
CA MET A 97 -1.32 -9.81 6.16
C MET A 97 -0.66 -9.32 7.44
N TRP A 98 0.32 -8.42 7.31
CA TRP A 98 1.09 -7.86 8.44
C TRP A 98 0.22 -7.12 9.47
N VAL A 99 -0.88 -6.52 9.03
CA VAL A 99 -1.87 -5.87 9.92
C VAL A 99 -2.81 -6.89 10.57
N ALA A 100 -3.08 -8.02 9.90
CA ALA A 100 -4.00 -9.03 10.38
C ALA A 100 -3.41 -9.90 11.51
N GLU A 101 -2.08 -10.06 11.54
CA GLU A 101 -1.28 -10.66 12.62
C GLU A 101 -1.56 -10.00 13.98
#